data_AF-A0A3C1SAW5-F1
#
_entry.id   AF-A0A3C1SAW5-F1
#
_cell.length_a   1.000
_cell.length_b   1.000
_cell.length_c   1.000
_cell.angle_alpha   90.00
_cell.angle_beta   90.00
_cell.angle_gamma   90.00
#
_symmetry.space_group_name_H-M   'P 1'
#
loop_
_entity.id
_entity.type
_entity.pdbx_description
1 polymer ?
#
loop_
_entity_poly.entity_id
_entity_poly.type
_entity_poly.pdbx_seq_one_letter_code
_entity_poly.pdbx_strand_id
1 'polypeptide(L)'
;MNSCLDTITLARYIGRTLSDKEKDETERHLSECRSCREEFAMASVLLKDDAAEKSPAPMEQLQSVFQTIKKKAAQFYEWITVLPYESGLQPAFVRSGEKSVSPQIRFRKDVSDLRTEFLIEKTNERAISIEIGIFKNSIGAKNIRITLLKEGGGVVSRLLKGDHELFENLPFGIYRVNLIQNSEEKGNVCFEIDETGLTER
;
A
#
# COMPACT_ATOMS: atom_id res chain seq x y z
N MET A 1 -1.34 -31.74 29.21
CA MET A 1 -1.31 -30.42 29.85
C MET A 1 -0.07 -29.73 29.34
N ASN A 2 -0.19 -28.91 28.29
CA ASN A 2 0.95 -28.12 27.82
C ASN A 2 1.12 -26.97 28.82
N SER A 3 2.27 -26.91 29.49
CA SER A 3 2.60 -25.80 30.37
C SER A 3 2.64 -24.50 29.53
N CYS A 4 1.88 -23.49 29.95
CA CYS A 4 1.97 -22.15 29.37
C CYS A 4 3.38 -21.57 29.54
N LEU A 5 3.71 -20.57 28.72
CA LEU A 5 4.95 -19.80 28.88
C LEU A 5 4.95 -19.08 30.23
N ASP A 6 6.10 -19.05 30.88
CA ASP A 6 6.27 -18.20 32.05
C ASP A 6 6.36 -16.72 31.65
N THR A 7 5.99 -15.84 32.58
CA THR A 7 5.94 -14.39 32.34
C THR A 7 7.31 -13.80 32.00
N ILE A 8 8.40 -14.38 32.50
CA ILE A 8 9.77 -13.90 32.24
C ILE A 8 10.15 -14.19 30.79
N THR A 9 9.86 -15.39 30.30
CA THR A 9 10.07 -15.78 28.90
C THR A 9 9.25 -14.90 27.96
N LEU A 10 7.99 -14.62 28.30
CA LEU A 10 7.13 -13.72 27.51
C LEU A 10 7.69 -12.29 27.47
N ALA A 11 8.16 -11.76 28.60
CA ALA A 11 8.79 -10.44 28.67
C ALA A 11 10.11 -10.36 27.87
N ARG A 12 10.96 -11.40 27.96
CA ARG A 12 12.19 -11.50 27.16
C ARG A 12 11.90 -11.57 25.67
N TYR A 13 10.84 -12.28 25.27
CA TYR A 13 10.39 -12.36 23.88
C TYR A 13 9.95 -10.99 23.35
N ILE A 14 9.09 -10.26 24.08
CA ILE A 14 8.66 -8.90 23.71
C ILE A 14 9.86 -7.94 23.62
N GLY A 15 10.78 -8.04 24.58
CA GLY A 15 12.01 -7.24 24.64
C GLY A 15 13.10 -7.67 23.64
N ARG A 16 12.88 -8.70 22.82
CA ARG A 16 13.85 -9.25 21.85
C ARG A 16 15.21 -9.67 22.48
N THR A 17 15.17 -10.24 23.69
CA THR A 17 16.37 -10.71 24.43
C THR A 17 16.48 -12.24 24.53
N LEU A 18 15.62 -12.96 23.82
CA LEU A 18 15.74 -14.41 23.64
C LEU A 18 16.78 -14.75 22.58
N SER A 19 17.48 -15.88 22.77
CA SER A 19 18.27 -16.48 21.70
C SER A 19 17.37 -16.99 20.57
N ASP A 20 17.93 -17.20 19.38
CA ASP A 20 17.15 -17.67 18.21
C ASP A 20 16.38 -18.96 18.50
N LYS A 21 17.02 -19.90 19.23
CA LYS A 21 16.38 -21.16 19.62
C LYS A 21 15.19 -20.95 20.57
N GLU A 22 15.36 -20.13 21.61
CA GLU A 22 14.28 -19.80 22.56
C GLU A 22 13.13 -19.06 21.86
N LYS A 23 13.47 -18.23 20.86
CA LYS A 23 12.50 -17.49 20.04
C LYS A 23 11.65 -18.43 19.21
N ASP A 24 12.26 -19.37 18.49
CA ASP A 24 11.55 -20.36 17.67
C ASP A 24 10.62 -21.24 18.53
N GLU A 25 11.07 -21.65 19.72
CA GLU A 25 10.26 -22.40 20.68
C GLU A 25 9.06 -21.58 21.18
N THR A 26 9.27 -20.30 21.46
CA THR A 26 8.22 -19.37 21.89
C THR A 26 7.19 -19.11 20.78
N GLU A 27 7.64 -18.87 19.54
CA GLU A 27 6.78 -18.65 18.38
C GLU A 27 5.91 -19.87 18.09
N ARG A 28 6.51 -21.06 18.11
CA ARG A 28 5.77 -22.32 17.99
C ARG A 28 4.71 -22.45 19.06
N HIS A 29 5.03 -22.18 20.33
CA HIS A 29 4.06 -22.23 21.42
C HIS A 29 2.90 -21.22 21.22
N LEU A 30 3.19 -19.98 20.85
CA LEU A 30 2.16 -18.95 20.61
C LEU A 30 1.21 -19.32 19.47
N SER A 31 1.69 -20.08 18.48
CA SER A 31 0.87 -20.59 17.39
C SER A 31 -0.17 -21.63 17.86
N GLU A 32 0.19 -22.43 18.88
CA GLU A 32 -0.63 -23.54 19.40
C GLU A 32 -1.46 -23.15 20.64
N CYS A 33 -1.01 -22.17 21.43
CA CYS A 33 -1.62 -21.78 22.70
C CYS A 33 -2.36 -20.44 22.61
N ARG A 34 -3.70 -20.50 22.65
CA ARG A 34 -4.55 -19.30 22.62
C ARG A 34 -4.35 -18.39 23.83
N SER A 35 -4.24 -18.95 25.04
CA SER A 35 -4.08 -18.17 26.29
C SER A 35 -2.82 -17.30 26.25
N CYS A 36 -1.67 -17.88 25.90
CA CYS A 36 -0.41 -17.13 25.81
C CYS A 36 -0.43 -16.07 24.70
N ARG A 37 -1.20 -16.30 23.62
CA ARG A 37 -1.37 -15.33 22.54
C ARG A 37 -2.17 -14.10 22.98
N GLU A 38 -3.23 -14.32 23.76
CA GLU A 38 -4.04 -13.24 24.34
C GLU A 38 -3.21 -12.44 25.35
N GLU A 39 -2.44 -13.11 26.22
CA GLU A 39 -1.51 -12.46 27.16
C GLU A 39 -0.44 -11.64 26.45
N PHE A 40 0.17 -12.19 25.39
CA PHE A 40 1.14 -11.48 24.55
C PHE A 40 0.55 -10.20 23.95
N ALA A 41 -0.67 -10.29 23.41
CA ALA A 41 -1.34 -9.15 22.79
C ALA A 41 -1.60 -8.02 23.81
N MET A 42 -2.07 -8.36 25.02
CA MET A 42 -2.28 -7.38 26.09
C MET A 42 -0.98 -6.74 26.56
N ALA A 43 0.06 -7.54 26.82
CA ALA A 43 1.36 -7.03 27.27
C ALA A 43 2.02 -6.12 26.21
N SER A 44 1.85 -6.44 24.92
CA SER A 44 2.37 -5.63 23.81
C SER A 44 1.70 -4.26 23.68
N VAL A 45 0.44 -4.13 24.07
CA VAL A 45 -0.27 -2.84 24.08
C VAL A 45 0.24 -1.97 25.23
N LEU A 46 0.31 -2.53 26.44
CA LEU A 46 0.77 -1.81 27.64
C LEU A 46 2.20 -1.26 27.47
N LEU A 47 3.10 -2.06 26.90
CA LEU A 47 4.49 -1.64 26.68
C LEU A 47 4.68 -0.61 25.55
N LYS A 48 3.66 -0.38 24.70
CA LYS A 48 3.71 0.67 23.68
C LYS A 48 3.35 2.05 24.23
N ASP A 49 2.54 2.09 25.29
CA ASP A 49 2.09 3.36 25.88
C ASP A 49 3.18 4.01 26.76
N ASP A 50 4.07 3.22 27.37
CA ASP A 50 5.19 3.74 28.18
C ASP A 50 6.41 4.22 27.36
N ALA A 51 6.41 4.04 26.03
CA ALA A 51 7.52 4.46 25.16
C ALA A 51 7.53 5.97 24.86
N ALA A 52 6.64 6.76 25.48
CA ALA A 52 6.47 8.20 25.27
C ALA A 52 7.33 9.10 26.17
N GLU A 53 8.20 8.56 27.03
CA GLU A 53 9.24 9.34 27.74
C GLU A 53 10.64 8.90 27.27
N LYS A 54 11.00 9.25 26.02
CA LYS A 54 12.38 9.07 25.55
C LYS A 54 13.27 10.18 26.08
N SER A 55 14.12 9.82 27.04
CA SER A 55 15.38 10.52 27.31
C SER A 55 16.15 10.71 26.00
N PRO A 56 16.75 11.89 25.73
CA PRO A 56 17.42 12.18 24.48
C PRO A 56 18.62 11.25 24.28
N ALA A 57 18.51 10.37 23.28
CA ALA A 57 19.64 9.59 22.80
C ALA A 57 20.70 10.53 22.20
N PRO A 58 22.01 10.15 22.23
CA PRO A 58 23.08 10.94 21.65
C PRO A 58 22.80 11.26 20.17
N MET A 59 22.71 12.55 19.83
CA MET A 59 22.27 13.05 18.52
C MET A 59 23.07 12.50 17.32
N GLU A 60 24.28 12.01 17.54
CA GLU A 60 25.15 11.53 16.46
C GLU A 60 24.66 10.23 15.81
N GLN A 61 23.95 9.35 16.54
CA GLN A 61 23.38 8.12 15.95
C GLN A 61 22.00 8.34 15.33
N LEU A 62 21.30 9.40 15.73
CA LEU A 62 19.98 9.73 15.19
C LEU A 62 20.06 10.26 13.75
N GLN A 63 21.13 10.98 13.38
CA GLN A 63 21.22 11.58 12.05
C GLN A 63 21.36 10.55 10.92
N SER A 64 22.08 9.44 11.12
CA SER A 64 22.24 8.40 10.09
C SER A 64 20.95 7.60 9.87
N VAL A 65 20.23 7.30 10.96
CA VAL A 65 18.92 6.64 10.91
C VAL A 65 17.86 7.58 10.33
N PHE A 66 17.83 8.85 10.73
CA PHE A 66 16.94 9.85 10.14
C PHE A 66 17.25 10.10 8.66
N GLN A 67 18.52 10.13 8.23
CA GLN A 67 18.86 10.24 6.82
C GLN A 67 18.35 9.04 6.02
N THR A 68 18.45 7.83 6.58
CA THR A 68 17.97 6.60 5.93
C THR A 68 16.43 6.55 5.86
N ILE A 69 15.75 6.93 6.94
CA ILE A 69 14.29 7.03 7.00
C ILE A 69 13.81 8.17 6.09
N LYS A 70 14.47 9.33 6.09
CA LYS A 70 14.10 10.49 5.26
C LYS A 70 14.36 10.22 3.78
N LYS A 71 15.35 9.40 3.42
CA LYS A 71 15.59 8.96 2.03
C LYS A 71 14.53 7.97 1.55
N LYS A 72 14.11 7.03 2.41
CA LYS A 72 12.98 6.11 2.12
C LYS A 72 11.62 6.81 2.16
N ALA A 73 11.44 7.77 3.05
CA ALA A 73 10.24 8.55 3.19
C ALA A 73 10.14 9.61 2.08
N ALA A 74 11.24 10.24 1.64
CA ALA A 74 11.22 11.10 0.44
C ALA A 74 10.87 10.29 -0.81
N GLN A 75 11.39 9.06 -0.92
CA GLN A 75 10.92 8.09 -1.90
C GLN A 75 9.49 7.64 -1.69
N PHE A 76 8.84 7.92 -0.55
CA PHE A 76 7.44 7.62 -0.23
C PHE A 76 6.50 8.84 -0.43
N TYR A 77 7.01 10.05 -0.21
CA TYR A 77 6.27 11.31 -0.26
C TYR A 77 6.16 11.91 -1.67
N GLU A 78 6.91 11.41 -2.66
CA GLU A 78 6.66 11.77 -4.07
C GLU A 78 5.30 11.28 -4.61
N TRP A 79 4.61 10.36 -3.92
CA TRP A 79 3.35 9.73 -4.39
C TRP A 79 2.12 10.43 -3.82
N ILE A 80 2.30 11.17 -2.73
CA ILE A 80 1.24 11.93 -2.07
C ILE A 80 1.46 13.41 -2.39
N THR A 81 1.58 13.74 -3.66
CA THR A 81 1.33 15.11 -4.10
C THR A 81 -0.12 15.20 -4.51
N VAL A 82 -0.95 15.68 -3.58
CA VAL A 82 -2.11 16.49 -3.95
C VAL A 82 -1.52 17.71 -4.65
N LEU A 83 -1.31 17.64 -5.98
CA LEU A 83 -0.86 18.79 -6.74
C LEU A 83 -2.03 19.78 -6.85
N PRO A 84 -1.93 21.02 -6.34
CA PRO A 84 -2.78 22.08 -6.85
C PRO A 84 -2.38 22.30 -8.31
N TYR A 85 -3.33 22.06 -9.20
CA TYR A 85 -3.19 22.29 -10.63
C TYR A 85 -3.04 23.80 -10.89
N GLU A 86 -1.81 24.29 -11.03
CA GLU A 86 -1.54 25.65 -11.51
C GLU A 86 -1.69 25.68 -13.04
N SER A 87 -2.92 25.85 -13.50
CA SER A 87 -3.15 26.36 -14.86
C SER A 87 -3.61 27.80 -14.78
N GLY A 88 -2.91 28.67 -15.51
CA GLY A 88 -3.27 30.07 -15.72
C GLY A 88 -4.60 30.22 -16.46
N LEU A 89 -5.69 29.97 -15.76
CA LEU A 89 -7.05 30.19 -16.23
C LEU A 89 -7.53 31.54 -15.72
N GLN A 90 -7.93 32.40 -16.67
CA GLN A 90 -8.72 33.58 -16.35
C GLN A 90 -10.05 33.14 -15.73
N PRO A 91 -10.56 33.82 -14.69
CA PRO A 91 -11.75 33.40 -13.97
C PRO A 91 -12.98 33.52 -14.88
N ALA A 92 -13.50 32.38 -15.34
CA ALA A 92 -14.86 32.28 -15.85
C ALA A 92 -15.78 31.99 -14.66
N PHE A 93 -16.79 32.84 -14.44
CA PHE A 93 -17.85 32.58 -13.47
C PHE A 93 -18.72 31.41 -13.94
N VAL A 94 -18.27 30.18 -13.66
CA VAL A 94 -19.12 28.99 -13.75
C VAL A 94 -19.84 28.86 -12.42
N ARG A 95 -21.19 28.77 -12.44
CA ARG A 95 -21.99 28.40 -11.27
C ARG A 95 -21.50 27.04 -10.77
N SER A 96 -20.60 27.05 -9.80
CA SER A 96 -20.00 25.86 -9.22
C SER A 96 -21.05 25.13 -8.39
N GLY A 97 -21.58 24.04 -8.91
CA GLY A 97 -22.03 22.97 -8.02
C GLY A 97 -20.81 22.54 -7.20
N GLU A 98 -20.95 22.49 -5.89
CA GLU A 98 -19.89 22.01 -4.99
C GLU A 98 -19.46 20.61 -5.44
N LYS A 99 -18.35 20.54 -6.17
CA LYS A 99 -17.75 19.27 -6.55
C LYS A 99 -17.03 18.77 -5.32
N SER A 100 -17.69 17.87 -4.58
CA SER A 100 -17.08 17.17 -3.45
C SER A 100 -15.75 16.58 -3.91
N VAL A 101 -14.64 17.05 -3.35
CA VAL A 101 -13.32 16.53 -3.65
C VAL A 101 -13.23 15.15 -3.00
N SER A 102 -13.42 14.10 -3.80
CA SER A 102 -13.19 12.73 -3.38
C SER A 102 -11.68 12.49 -3.22
N PRO A 103 -11.24 11.74 -2.21
CA PRO A 103 -9.84 11.37 -2.07
C PRO A 103 -9.42 10.49 -3.27
N GLN A 104 -8.33 10.88 -3.93
CA GLN A 104 -7.77 10.19 -5.08
C GLN A 104 -6.30 9.83 -4.81
N ILE A 105 -5.91 8.63 -5.22
CA ILE A 105 -4.53 8.13 -5.16
C ILE A 105 -4.04 8.00 -6.61
N ARG A 106 -2.89 8.60 -6.91
CA ARG A 106 -2.25 8.47 -8.22
C ARG A 106 -0.87 7.86 -8.07
N PHE A 107 -0.56 6.85 -8.88
CA PHE A 107 0.80 6.33 -8.95
C PHE A 107 1.13 5.87 -10.37
N ARG A 108 2.44 5.69 -10.62
CA ARG A 108 2.99 5.37 -11.94
C ARG A 108 3.92 4.19 -11.85
N LYS A 109 3.86 3.31 -12.86
CA LYS A 109 4.78 2.18 -13.04
C LYS A 109 5.21 2.05 -14.48
N ASP A 110 6.48 1.77 -14.69
CA ASP A 110 7.02 1.44 -16.01
C ASP A 110 7.05 -0.09 -16.14
N VAL A 111 6.37 -0.63 -17.16
CA VAL A 111 6.22 -2.06 -17.46
C VAL A 111 6.75 -2.31 -18.86
N SER A 112 7.93 -2.92 -18.96
CA SER A 112 8.67 -3.03 -20.22
C SER A 112 8.91 -1.64 -20.84
N ASP A 113 8.43 -1.38 -22.05
CA ASP A 113 8.51 -0.10 -22.75
C ASP A 113 7.24 0.77 -22.59
N LEU A 114 6.33 0.38 -21.69
CA LEU A 114 5.07 1.07 -21.43
C LEU A 114 5.10 1.78 -20.08
N ARG A 115 4.77 3.06 -20.07
CA ARG A 115 4.45 3.81 -18.86
C ARG A 115 2.98 3.62 -18.53
N THR A 116 2.70 3.10 -17.35
CA THR A 116 1.35 2.84 -16.84
C THR A 116 1.05 3.81 -15.71
N GLU A 117 -0.04 4.55 -15.83
CA GLU A 117 -0.52 5.50 -14.84
C GLU A 117 -1.82 4.97 -14.24
N PHE A 118 -1.91 4.99 -12.92
CA PHE A 118 -3.07 4.54 -12.17
C PHE A 118 -3.66 5.72 -11.42
N LEU A 119 -4.96 5.94 -11.60
CA LEU A 119 -5.75 6.86 -10.80
C LEU A 119 -6.84 6.05 -10.10
N ILE A 120 -6.76 6.01 -8.77
CA ILE A 120 -7.70 5.27 -7.93
C ILE A 120 -8.54 6.29 -7.17
N GLU A 121 -9.85 6.15 -7.29
CA GLU A 121 -10.83 6.97 -6.59
C GLU A 121 -11.71 6.10 -5.72
N LYS A 122 -11.90 6.51 -4.46
CA LYS A 122 -12.87 5.84 -3.58
C LYS A 122 -14.27 6.29 -3.96
N THR A 123 -15.08 5.38 -4.51
CA THR A 123 -16.45 5.69 -4.94
C THR A 123 -17.46 5.58 -3.79
N ASN A 124 -17.23 4.66 -2.85
CA ASN A 124 -18.00 4.54 -1.62
C ASN A 124 -17.16 3.89 -0.51
N GLU A 125 -17.76 3.56 0.64
CA GLU A 125 -17.05 2.98 1.78
C GLU A 125 -16.32 1.66 1.49
N ARG A 126 -16.78 0.87 0.50
CA ARG A 126 -16.29 -0.49 0.21
C ARG A 126 -15.88 -0.70 -1.25
N ALA A 127 -15.92 0.34 -2.06
CA ALA A 127 -15.64 0.26 -3.48
C ALA A 127 -14.76 1.41 -3.95
N ILE A 128 -14.00 1.09 -4.99
CA ILE A 128 -13.10 1.99 -5.69
C ILE A 128 -13.39 1.93 -7.19
N SER A 129 -12.97 2.98 -7.88
CA SER A 129 -12.76 2.97 -9.31
C SER A 129 -11.28 3.11 -9.59
N ILE A 130 -10.80 2.39 -10.60
CA ILE A 130 -9.41 2.44 -11.06
C ILE A 130 -9.42 2.84 -12.53
N GLU A 131 -8.86 4.00 -12.84
CA GLU A 131 -8.56 4.42 -14.20
C GLU A 131 -7.09 4.09 -14.49
N ILE A 132 -6.85 3.40 -15.62
CA ILE A 132 -5.53 2.94 -16.03
C ILE A 132 -5.19 3.58 -17.37
N GLY A 133 -4.22 4.50 -17.36
CA GLY A 133 -3.62 5.10 -18.55
C GLY A 133 -2.36 4.37 -18.98
N ILE A 134 -2.17 4.15 -20.28
CA ILE A 134 -0.97 3.44 -20.80
C ILE A 134 -0.36 4.21 -21.95
N PHE A 135 0.92 4.55 -21.82
CA PHE A 135 1.65 5.40 -22.75
C PHE A 135 2.95 4.74 -23.20
N LYS A 136 3.31 4.92 -24.47
CA LYS A 136 4.59 4.56 -25.06
C LYS A 136 5.21 5.80 -25.68
N ASN A 137 6.39 6.21 -25.22
CA ASN A 137 7.05 7.45 -25.64
C ASN A 137 6.14 8.70 -25.50
N SER A 138 5.40 8.80 -24.39
CA SER A 138 4.45 9.90 -24.11
C SER A 138 3.22 9.97 -25.03
N ILE A 139 2.96 8.94 -25.83
CA ILE A 139 1.77 8.82 -26.68
C ILE A 139 0.94 7.64 -26.17
N GLY A 140 -0.39 7.76 -26.19
CA GLY A 140 -1.29 6.66 -25.81
C GLY A 140 -0.98 5.36 -26.57
N ALA A 141 -0.74 4.29 -25.81
CA ALA A 141 -0.37 3.00 -26.37
C ALA A 141 -1.59 2.35 -27.02
N LYS A 142 -1.42 1.83 -28.25
CA LYS A 142 -2.49 1.16 -29.00
C LYS A 142 -2.40 -0.36 -28.85
N ASN A 143 -3.53 -1.02 -29.10
CA ASN A 143 -3.68 -2.48 -29.07
C ASN A 143 -3.25 -3.12 -27.75
N ILE A 144 -3.49 -2.42 -26.64
CA ILE A 144 -3.26 -2.95 -25.30
C ILE A 144 -4.55 -3.59 -24.78
N ARG A 145 -4.45 -4.84 -24.35
CA ARG A 145 -5.46 -5.50 -23.53
C ARG A 145 -5.00 -5.44 -22.07
N ILE A 146 -5.84 -4.84 -21.23
CA ILE A 146 -5.63 -4.72 -19.79
C ILE A 146 -6.46 -5.81 -19.12
N THR A 147 -5.81 -6.65 -18.33
CA THR A 147 -6.50 -7.67 -17.53
C THR A 147 -6.26 -7.40 -16.06
N LEU A 148 -7.33 -7.09 -15.34
CA LEU A 148 -7.35 -6.86 -13.90
C LEU A 148 -7.84 -8.12 -13.20
N LEU A 149 -6.98 -8.71 -12.37
CA LEU A 149 -7.27 -9.90 -11.58
C LEU A 149 -7.30 -9.52 -10.11
N LYS A 150 -8.41 -9.83 -9.42
CA LYS A 150 -8.48 -9.71 -7.95
C LYS A 150 -8.13 -11.06 -7.31
N GLU A 151 -7.25 -11.06 -6.31
CA GLU A 151 -6.94 -12.27 -5.55
C GLU A 151 -8.20 -12.81 -4.84
N GLY A 152 -8.52 -14.09 -5.07
CA GLY A 152 -9.76 -14.72 -4.61
C GLY A 152 -11.04 -14.15 -5.25
N GLY A 153 -10.93 -13.37 -6.33
CA GLY A 153 -12.05 -12.71 -7.00
C GLY A 153 -12.16 -13.01 -8.49
N GLY A 154 -12.92 -12.17 -9.19
CA GLY A 154 -13.11 -12.26 -10.64
C GLY A 154 -11.94 -11.71 -11.43
N VAL A 155 -11.95 -12.03 -12.73
CA VAL A 155 -11.04 -11.49 -13.73
C VAL A 155 -11.83 -10.59 -14.66
N VAL A 156 -11.36 -9.36 -14.89
CA VAL A 156 -11.96 -8.42 -15.84
C VAL A 156 -10.90 -8.06 -16.88
N SER A 157 -11.22 -8.27 -18.16
CA SER A 157 -10.31 -7.96 -19.27
C SER A 157 -10.97 -6.99 -20.23
N ARG A 158 -10.26 -5.91 -20.59
CA ARG A 158 -10.74 -4.87 -21.50
C ARG A 158 -9.66 -4.49 -22.49
N LEU A 159 -10.07 -4.17 -23.71
CA LEU A 159 -9.18 -3.55 -24.70
C LEU A 159 -9.17 -2.05 -24.45
N LEU A 160 -7.99 -1.45 -24.34
CA LEU A 160 -7.81 -0.02 -24.12
C LEU A 160 -8.42 0.77 -25.29
N LYS A 161 -9.44 1.58 -24.99
CA LYS A 161 -10.11 2.45 -25.97
C LYS A 161 -9.64 3.90 -25.79
N GLY A 162 -8.65 4.30 -26.59
CA GLY A 162 -7.99 5.59 -26.43
C GLY A 162 -6.77 5.45 -25.53
N ASP A 163 -6.61 6.35 -24.57
CA ASP A 163 -5.39 6.42 -23.75
C ASP A 163 -5.59 5.84 -22.34
N HIS A 164 -6.85 5.73 -21.88
CA HIS A 164 -7.23 5.30 -20.53
C HIS A 164 -8.41 4.32 -20.57
N GLU A 165 -8.50 3.45 -19.58
CA GLU A 165 -9.64 2.55 -19.36
C GLU A 165 -10.08 2.60 -17.89
N LEU A 166 -11.39 2.72 -17.65
CA LEU A 166 -11.98 2.84 -16.32
C LEU A 166 -12.62 1.53 -15.86
N PHE A 167 -12.22 1.07 -14.68
CA PHE A 167 -12.80 -0.06 -13.98
C PHE A 167 -13.54 0.45 -12.75
N GLU A 168 -14.87 0.31 -12.74
CA GLU A 168 -15.73 0.86 -11.69
C GLU A 168 -16.21 -0.20 -10.70
N ASN A 169 -16.60 0.23 -9.51
CA ASN A 169 -17.25 -0.60 -8.48
C ASN A 169 -16.41 -1.82 -8.08
N LEU A 170 -15.09 -1.65 -8.02
CA LEU A 170 -14.17 -2.68 -7.59
C LEU A 170 -14.10 -2.72 -6.05
N PRO A 171 -14.15 -3.89 -5.41
CA PRO A 171 -13.99 -3.99 -3.95
C PRO A 171 -12.53 -3.75 -3.52
N PHE A 172 -12.28 -3.51 -2.24
CA PHE A 172 -10.90 -3.53 -1.72
C PHE A 172 -10.25 -4.92 -1.83
N GLY A 173 -8.91 -4.95 -1.89
CA GLY A 173 -8.12 -6.18 -1.91
C GLY A 173 -6.84 -6.08 -2.75
N ILE A 174 -6.27 -7.25 -3.04
CA ILE A 174 -5.04 -7.41 -3.80
C ILE A 174 -5.38 -7.58 -5.28
N TYR A 175 -4.75 -6.77 -6.11
CA TYR A 175 -4.94 -6.71 -7.54
C TYR A 175 -3.66 -7.01 -8.28
N ARG A 176 -3.79 -7.74 -9.40
CA ARG A 176 -2.77 -7.92 -10.41
C ARG A 176 -3.27 -7.40 -11.74
N VAL A 177 -2.53 -6.47 -12.33
CA VAL A 177 -2.80 -5.90 -13.66
C VAL A 177 -1.83 -6.49 -14.65
N ASN A 178 -2.33 -7.27 -15.61
CA ASN A 178 -1.53 -7.82 -16.70
C ASN A 178 -1.75 -7.00 -17.97
N LEU A 179 -0.65 -6.63 -18.63
CA LEU A 179 -0.68 -5.87 -19.88
C LEU A 179 -0.27 -6.78 -21.04
N ILE A 180 -1.13 -6.90 -22.04
CA ILE A 180 -0.87 -7.68 -23.26
C ILE A 180 -0.95 -6.73 -24.47
N GLN A 181 0.09 -6.68 -25.28
CA GLN A 181 0.13 -5.89 -26.51
C GLN A 181 0.44 -6.78 -27.70
N ASN A 182 -0.38 -6.73 -28.76
CA ASN A 182 -0.19 -7.54 -29.97
C ASN A 182 0.02 -9.05 -29.66
N SER A 183 -0.76 -9.59 -28.72
CA SER A 183 -0.68 -10.98 -28.23
C SER A 183 0.59 -11.36 -27.46
N GLU A 184 1.44 -10.38 -27.12
CA GLU A 184 2.62 -10.58 -26.28
C GLU A 184 2.37 -9.98 -24.88
N GLU A 185 2.67 -10.75 -23.83
CA GLU A 185 2.63 -10.24 -22.45
C GLU A 185 3.79 -9.25 -22.25
N LYS A 186 3.46 -8.01 -21.87
CA LYS A 186 4.44 -6.96 -21.59
C LYS A 186 4.90 -6.96 -20.13
N GLY A 187 4.07 -7.47 -19.23
CA GLY A 187 4.36 -7.60 -17.82
C GLY A 187 3.12 -7.38 -16.96
N ASN A 188 3.34 -7.33 -15.65
CA ASN A 188 2.28 -7.14 -14.68
C ASN A 188 2.67 -6.22 -13.53
N VAL A 189 1.66 -5.65 -12.89
CA VAL A 189 1.77 -4.80 -11.70
C VAL A 189 0.90 -5.40 -10.59
N CYS A 190 1.46 -5.57 -9.39
CA CYS A 190 0.74 -6.05 -8.22
C CYS A 190 0.64 -4.95 -7.16
N PHE A 191 -0.55 -4.75 -6.62
CA PHE A 191 -0.78 -3.79 -5.53
C PHE A 191 -1.96 -4.22 -4.68
N GLU A 192 -1.99 -3.75 -3.44
CA GLU A 192 -3.06 -3.94 -2.48
C GLU A 192 -3.71 -2.59 -2.18
N ILE A 193 -5.04 -2.56 -2.19
CA ILE A 193 -5.82 -1.37 -1.83
C ILE A 193 -6.76 -1.75 -0.70
N ASP A 194 -6.67 -1.03 0.39
CA ASP A 194 -7.53 -1.17 1.55
C ASP A 194 -8.09 0.20 1.99
N GLU A 195 -8.70 0.24 3.17
CA GLU A 195 -9.28 1.47 3.72
C GLU A 195 -8.23 2.52 4.08
N THR A 196 -6.98 2.11 4.31
CA THR A 196 -5.87 2.97 4.72
C THR A 196 -5.12 3.57 3.54
N GLY A 197 -5.13 2.90 2.39
CA GLY A 197 -4.56 3.41 1.16
C GLY A 197 -4.11 2.32 0.19
N LEU A 198 -3.00 2.59 -0.49
CA LEU A 198 -2.40 1.70 -1.48
C LEU A 198 -1.01 1.25 -1.02
N THR A 199 -0.76 -0.06 -1.11
CA THR A 199 0.55 -0.68 -0.89
C THR A 199 0.98 -1.44 -2.14
N GLU A 200 2.16 -1.14 -2.66
CA GLU A 200 2.74 -1.89 -3.78
C GLU A 200 3.39 -3.19 -3.28
N ARG A 201 3.23 -4.29 -4.05
CA ARG A 201 3.78 -5.61 -3.70
C ARG A 201 4.85 -6.07 -4.69
#